data_AF-A0A7J6T0Q1-F1
#
_entry.id   AF-A0A7J6T0Q1-F1
#
_cell.length_a   1.000
_cell.length_b   1.000
_cell.length_c   1.000
_cell.angle_alpha   90.00
_cell.angle_beta   90.00
_cell.angle_gamma   90.00
#
_symmetry.space_group_name_H-M   'P 1'
#
loop_
_entity.id
_entity.type
_entity.pdbx_description
1 polymer ?
#
loop_
_entity_poly.entity_id
_entity_poly.type
_entity_poly.pdbx_seq_one_letter_code
_entity_poly.pdbx_strand_id
1 'polypeptide(L)'
;MAFSKDDKMAVDFVCAASNLRMHNYHIPLQSRWSVESIAGAIVPAVATTNCIVAGLQCTNLLAILREILRCEKDSSRKFSLHESGATNVWIKYPNPAGKSILVPDPFLPPNPDCYVCQSSWVTVTLNDLEKWTVQDFVNKVLKKELGASAPFLVFQGNVIYEVTTDDDEDDEDEGLHPEWSLKQWDIEPGSLIDATDDMQSWSTQIVLLEDPNMSEEDHPELFTVSRGQQQTTNLPEKRPLSDGVSEGLSKRRKPNEVEIAA
;
A
#
# COMPACT_ATOMS: atom_id res chain seq x y z
N MET A 1 -4.95 -32.84 24.99
CA MET A 1 -6.01 -32.34 24.09
C MET A 1 -5.36 -31.28 23.20
N ALA A 2 -5.46 -31.39 21.87
CA ALA A 2 -4.97 -30.36 20.97
C ALA A 2 -6.06 -29.31 20.78
N PHE A 3 -5.69 -28.03 20.68
CA PHE A 3 -6.65 -26.96 20.38
C PHE A 3 -7.23 -27.16 18.98
N SER A 4 -8.55 -27.01 18.85
CA SER A 4 -9.25 -26.94 17.56
C SER A 4 -10.17 -25.72 17.58
N LYS A 5 -10.15 -24.95 16.49
CA LYS A 5 -11.06 -23.81 16.30
C LYS A 5 -12.53 -24.23 16.21
N ASP A 6 -12.79 -25.48 15.83
CA ASP A 6 -14.14 -26.03 15.72
C ASP A 6 -14.70 -26.49 17.08
N ASP A 7 -13.86 -26.55 18.13
CA ASP A 7 -14.28 -26.87 19.49
C ASP A 7 -14.71 -25.60 20.22
N LYS A 8 -16.03 -25.46 20.39
CA LYS A 8 -16.64 -24.32 21.07
C LYS A 8 -16.10 -24.12 22.48
N MET A 9 -15.92 -25.18 23.27
CA MET A 9 -15.43 -25.04 24.66
C MET A 9 -13.98 -24.59 24.69
N ALA A 10 -13.15 -25.05 23.75
CA ALA A 10 -11.77 -24.62 23.63
C ALA A 10 -11.66 -23.12 23.29
N VAL A 11 -12.46 -22.65 22.33
CA VAL A 11 -12.50 -21.23 21.94
C VAL A 11 -13.05 -20.36 23.07
N ASP A 12 -14.12 -20.80 23.74
CA ASP A 12 -14.72 -20.06 24.87
C ASP A 12 -13.73 -19.94 26.04
N PHE A 13 -12.95 -21.00 26.33
CA PHE A 13 -11.89 -20.97 27.33
C PHE A 13 -10.79 -19.96 26.96
N VAL A 14 -10.29 -20.00 25.72
CA VAL A 14 -9.26 -19.07 25.24
C VAL A 14 -9.77 -17.63 25.33
N CYS A 15 -11.00 -17.36 24.87
CA CYS A 15 -11.64 -16.05 24.92
C CYS A 15 -11.76 -15.51 26.35
N ALA A 16 -12.26 -16.31 27.30
CA ALA A 16 -12.38 -15.90 28.69
C ALA A 16 -11.00 -15.61 29.30
N ALA A 17 -10.02 -16.50 29.11
CA ALA A 17 -8.67 -16.33 29.65
C ALA A 17 -7.95 -15.12 29.03
N SER A 18 -8.08 -14.90 27.72
CA SER A 18 -7.46 -13.76 27.04
C SER A 18 -8.09 -12.43 27.48
N ASN A 19 -9.41 -12.37 27.62
CA ASN A 19 -10.12 -11.17 28.08
C ASN A 19 -9.80 -10.82 29.54
N LEU A 20 -9.70 -11.80 30.43
CA LEU A 20 -9.22 -11.57 31.80
C LEU A 20 -7.79 -11.00 31.82
N ARG A 21 -6.91 -11.53 30.97
CA ARG A 21 -5.54 -11.02 30.83
C ARG A 21 -5.53 -9.60 30.25
N MET A 22 -6.32 -9.33 29.21
CA MET A 22 -6.44 -8.00 28.61
C MET A 22 -6.90 -6.96 29.64
N HIS A 23 -7.91 -7.29 30.44
CA HIS A 23 -8.37 -6.42 31.53
C HIS A 23 -7.26 -6.11 32.54
N ASN A 24 -6.42 -7.09 32.89
CA ASN A 24 -5.29 -6.89 33.81
C ASN A 24 -4.19 -5.94 33.27
N TYR A 25 -4.08 -5.81 31.94
CA TYR A 25 -3.14 -4.90 31.28
C TYR A 25 -3.82 -3.64 30.72
N HIS A 26 -5.08 -3.37 31.09
CA HIS A 26 -5.88 -2.25 30.57
C HIS A 26 -6.01 -2.23 29.03
N ILE A 27 -5.98 -3.41 28.41
CA ILE A 27 -6.21 -3.58 26.97
C ILE A 27 -7.72 -3.77 26.74
N PRO A 28 -8.33 -3.11 25.73
CA PRO A 28 -9.74 -3.30 25.41
C PRO A 28 -10.08 -4.78 25.16
N LEU A 29 -11.21 -5.21 25.73
CA LEU A 29 -11.69 -6.58 25.57
C LEU A 29 -12.06 -6.86 24.11
N GLN A 30 -11.83 -8.10 23.69
CA GLN A 30 -12.13 -8.55 22.34
C GLN A 30 -13.37 -9.43 22.31
N SER A 31 -14.11 -9.34 21.21
CA SER A 31 -15.25 -10.21 20.96
C SER A 31 -14.79 -11.66 20.80
N ARG A 32 -15.68 -12.62 21.06
CA ARG A 32 -15.39 -14.05 20.83
C ARG A 32 -14.93 -14.31 19.40
N TRP A 33 -15.57 -13.67 18.42
CA TRP A 33 -15.26 -13.81 17.01
C TRP A 33 -13.85 -13.28 16.67
N SER A 34 -13.49 -12.12 17.21
CA SER A 34 -12.15 -11.55 17.05
C SER A 34 -11.07 -12.47 17.63
N VAL A 35 -11.30 -13.01 18.83
CA VAL A 35 -10.37 -13.95 19.46
C VAL A 35 -10.22 -15.23 18.65
N GLU A 36 -11.32 -15.78 18.14
CA GLU A 36 -11.29 -16.99 17.31
C GLU A 36 -10.47 -16.78 16.03
N SER A 37 -10.64 -15.64 15.36
CA SER A 37 -9.86 -15.27 14.17
C SER A 37 -8.36 -15.17 14.47
N ILE A 38 -8.00 -14.47 15.55
CA ILE A 38 -6.60 -14.31 15.99
C ILE A 38 -6.00 -15.67 16.35
N ALA A 39 -6.70 -16.46 17.17
CA ALA A 39 -6.24 -17.77 17.62
C ALA A 39 -6.03 -18.75 16.47
N GLY A 40 -6.91 -18.72 15.46
CA GLY A 40 -6.80 -19.54 14.26
C GLY A 40 -5.62 -19.17 13.35
N ALA A 41 -5.08 -17.96 13.47
CA ALA A 41 -3.96 -17.45 12.66
C ALA A 41 -2.58 -17.57 13.34
N ILE A 42 -2.50 -18.16 14.56
CA ILE A 42 -1.23 -18.26 15.29
C ILE A 42 -0.27 -19.24 14.59
N VAL A 43 0.89 -18.72 14.18
CA VAL A 43 2.00 -19.53 13.67
C VAL A 43 2.99 -19.83 14.81
N PRO A 44 3.34 -21.10 15.08
CA PRO A 44 4.33 -21.44 16.08
C PRO A 44 5.70 -20.82 15.77
N ALA A 45 6.32 -20.18 16.76
CA ALA A 45 7.68 -19.67 16.66
C ALA A 45 8.70 -20.73 17.10
N VAL A 46 9.82 -20.83 16.38
CA VAL A 46 10.93 -21.73 16.73
C VAL A 46 12.19 -20.90 16.92
N ALA A 47 12.87 -21.01 18.07
CA ALA A 47 14.02 -20.16 18.36
C ALA A 47 15.14 -20.24 17.30
N THR A 48 15.35 -21.42 16.70
CA THR A 48 16.39 -21.64 15.68
C THR A 48 16.11 -20.90 14.37
N THR A 49 14.84 -20.67 13.98
CA THR A 49 14.53 -19.88 12.78
C THR A 49 14.99 -18.44 12.96
N ASN A 50 14.80 -17.86 14.15
CA ASN A 50 15.26 -16.52 14.46
C ASN A 50 16.80 -16.43 14.44
N CYS A 51 17.51 -17.45 14.95
CA CYS A 51 18.97 -17.50 14.86
C CYS A 51 19.48 -17.53 13.42
N ILE A 52 18.84 -18.33 12.55
CA ILE A 52 19.21 -18.41 11.13
C ILE A 52 18.95 -17.06 10.44
N VAL A 53 17.77 -16.47 10.63
CA VAL A 53 17.41 -15.17 10.04
C VAL A 53 18.38 -14.07 10.51
N ALA A 54 18.71 -14.02 11.80
CA ALA A 54 19.66 -13.05 12.34
C ALA A 54 21.06 -13.21 11.72
N GLY A 55 21.54 -14.45 11.54
CA GLY A 55 22.81 -14.72 10.85
C GLY A 55 22.81 -14.23 9.39
N LEU A 56 21.70 -14.43 8.68
CA LEU A 56 21.52 -13.95 7.31
C LEU A 56 21.46 -12.41 7.24
N GLN A 57 20.78 -11.76 8.19
CA GLN A 57 20.74 -10.29 8.30
C GLN A 57 22.15 -9.72 8.49
N CYS A 58 22.95 -10.28 9.40
CA CYS A 58 24.35 -9.87 9.59
C CYS A 58 25.20 -10.07 8.32
N THR A 59 24.95 -11.16 7.58
CA THR A 59 25.67 -11.46 6.34
C THR A 59 25.34 -10.43 5.24
N ASN A 60 24.06 -10.11 5.06
CA ASN A 60 23.61 -9.08 4.11
C ASN A 60 24.11 -7.69 4.51
N LEU A 61 24.08 -7.34 5.80
CA LEU A 61 24.63 -6.07 6.30
C LEU A 61 26.12 -5.94 5.97
N LEU A 62 26.90 -7.00 6.18
CA LEU A 62 28.32 -6.98 5.84
C LEU A 62 28.56 -6.80 4.33
N ALA A 63 27.70 -7.38 3.50
CA ALA A 63 27.75 -7.22 2.04
C ALA A 63 27.50 -5.76 1.64
N ILE A 64 26.46 -5.13 2.21
CA ILE A 64 26.12 -3.71 1.99
C ILE A 64 27.24 -2.78 2.48
N LEU A 65 27.74 -2.98 3.70
CA LEU A 65 28.82 -2.16 4.27
C LEU A 65 30.11 -2.25 3.45
N ARG A 66 30.45 -3.44 2.94
CA ARG A 66 31.60 -3.61 2.05
C ARG A 66 31.46 -2.79 0.78
N GLU A 67 30.25 -2.67 0.23
CA GLU A 67 30.01 -1.86 -0.95
C GLU A 67 30.07 -0.36 -0.68
N ILE A 68 29.50 0.09 0.43
CA ILE A 68 29.63 1.48 0.89
C ILE A 68 31.11 1.86 1.02
N LEU A 69 31.91 1.04 1.72
CA LEU A 69 33.34 1.28 1.91
C LEU A 69 34.15 1.24 0.60
N ARG A 70 33.67 0.53 -0.43
CA ARG A 70 34.29 0.53 -1.75
C ARG A 70 34.00 1.82 -2.51
N CYS A 71 32.77 2.33 -2.43
CA CYS A 71 32.39 3.62 -3.00
C CYS A 71 33.09 4.79 -2.30
N GLU A 72 33.32 4.72 -1.00
CA GLU A 72 34.08 5.76 -0.28
C GLU A 72 35.54 5.86 -0.74
N LYS A 73 36.16 4.72 -1.07
CA LYS A 73 37.56 4.68 -1.55
C LYS A 73 37.72 5.11 -3.00
N ASP A 74 36.66 5.02 -3.78
CA ASP A 74 36.65 5.36 -5.20
C ASP A 74 35.47 6.26 -5.50
N SER A 75 35.71 7.58 -5.46
CA SER A 75 34.67 8.60 -5.67
C SER A 75 34.01 8.55 -7.06
N SER A 76 34.53 7.76 -8.01
CA SER A 76 33.89 7.52 -9.30
C SER A 76 32.73 6.52 -9.22
N ARG A 77 32.67 5.72 -8.15
CA ARG A 77 31.64 4.69 -7.96
C ARG A 77 30.48 5.22 -7.14
N LYS A 78 29.27 5.06 -7.67
CA LYS A 78 28.03 5.29 -6.91
C LYS A 78 27.60 4.00 -6.23
N PHE A 79 27.06 4.12 -5.03
CA PHE A 79 26.51 2.99 -4.30
C PHE A 79 25.39 2.30 -5.10
N SER A 80 25.45 0.98 -5.20
CA SER A 80 24.41 0.16 -5.80
C SER A 80 24.14 -1.06 -4.92
N LEU A 81 22.90 -1.22 -4.48
CA LEU A 81 22.49 -2.37 -3.67
C LEU A 81 22.69 -3.70 -4.43
N HIS A 82 22.47 -3.70 -5.75
CA HIS A 82 22.66 -4.88 -6.59
C HIS A 82 24.14 -5.30 -6.70
N GLU A 83 25.07 -4.34 -6.62
CA GLU A 83 26.51 -4.62 -6.63
C GLU A 83 27.04 -5.09 -5.26
N SER A 84 26.28 -4.86 -4.18
CA SER A 84 26.69 -5.25 -2.84
C SER A 84 26.76 -6.77 -2.63
N GLY A 85 26.04 -7.55 -3.43
CA GLY A 85 25.89 -9.00 -3.27
C GLY A 85 24.87 -9.40 -2.19
N ALA A 86 24.18 -8.44 -1.57
CA ALA A 86 23.02 -8.73 -0.72
C ALA A 86 21.83 -9.21 -1.57
N THR A 87 21.05 -10.15 -1.03
CA THR A 87 19.87 -10.72 -1.69
C THR A 87 18.75 -10.97 -0.68
N ASN A 88 17.52 -11.13 -1.19
CA ASN A 88 16.49 -11.79 -0.41
C ASN A 88 16.89 -13.27 -0.20
N VAL A 89 16.56 -13.85 0.94
CA VAL A 89 16.87 -15.27 1.22
C VAL A 89 15.62 -15.94 1.78
N TRP A 90 15.11 -16.91 1.05
CA TRP A 90 13.96 -17.72 1.45
C TRP A 90 14.41 -18.97 2.19
N ILE A 91 13.89 -19.17 3.41
CA ILE A 91 14.12 -20.38 4.20
C ILE A 91 12.96 -21.34 3.93
N LYS A 92 13.24 -22.45 3.26
CA LYS A 92 12.23 -23.45 2.89
C LYS A 92 12.30 -24.65 3.83
N TYR A 93 11.16 -25.29 4.07
CA TYR A 93 11.17 -26.61 4.69
C TYR A 93 11.97 -27.60 3.82
N PRO A 94 12.68 -28.57 4.43
CA PRO A 94 13.43 -29.56 3.69
C PRO A 94 12.51 -30.31 2.73
N ASN A 95 12.69 -30.11 1.43
CA ASN A 95 11.99 -30.84 0.40
C ASN A 95 12.90 -31.96 -0.11
N PRO A 96 12.48 -33.24 -0.10
CA PRO A 96 13.26 -34.34 -0.66
C PRO A 96 13.67 -34.15 -2.13
N ALA A 97 12.89 -33.38 -2.90
CA ALA A 97 13.20 -33.04 -4.30
C ALA A 97 14.03 -31.75 -4.46
N GLY A 98 14.14 -30.93 -3.40
CA GLY A 98 14.82 -29.65 -3.42
C GLY A 98 16.26 -29.76 -2.92
N LYS A 99 17.20 -29.15 -3.63
CA LYS A 99 18.63 -29.23 -3.29
C LYS A 99 19.10 -28.25 -2.21
N SER A 100 18.33 -27.20 -1.90
CA SER A 100 18.72 -26.18 -0.93
C SER A 100 17.55 -25.73 -0.05
N ILE A 101 17.85 -25.60 1.25
CA ILE A 101 16.96 -25.04 2.29
C ILE A 101 16.98 -23.51 2.24
N LEU A 102 18.14 -22.92 1.92
CA LEU A 102 18.31 -21.48 1.76
C LEU A 102 18.31 -21.14 0.26
N VAL A 103 17.37 -20.32 -0.17
CA VAL A 103 17.20 -19.95 -1.58
C VAL A 103 17.40 -18.44 -1.72
N PRO A 104 18.57 -17.98 -2.19
CA PRO A 104 18.78 -16.57 -2.48
C PRO A 104 17.96 -16.14 -3.70
N ASP A 105 17.47 -14.92 -3.66
CA ASP A 105 16.62 -14.31 -4.68
C ASP A 105 17.02 -12.84 -4.84
N PRO A 106 17.38 -12.38 -6.05
CA PRO A 106 17.84 -11.00 -6.25
C PRO A 106 16.75 -10.00 -5.86
N PHE A 107 17.17 -8.79 -5.50
CA PHE A 107 16.22 -7.71 -5.27
C PHE A 107 15.52 -7.33 -6.59
N LEU A 108 14.22 -7.15 -6.50
CA LEU A 108 13.45 -6.58 -7.59
C LEU A 108 13.71 -5.07 -7.66
N PRO A 109 13.67 -4.45 -8.85
CA PRO A 109 13.70 -3.00 -8.96
C PRO A 109 12.49 -2.38 -8.24
N PRO A 110 12.57 -1.10 -7.83
CA PRO A 110 11.41 -0.39 -7.28
C PRO A 110 10.22 -0.47 -8.23
N ASN A 111 9.04 -0.75 -7.69
CA ASN A 111 7.81 -0.76 -8.48
C ASN A 111 7.47 0.68 -8.93
N PRO A 112 7.35 0.97 -10.24
CA PRO A 112 7.01 2.30 -10.74
C PRO A 112 5.66 2.82 -10.24
N ASP A 113 4.72 1.93 -9.90
CA ASP A 113 3.37 2.28 -9.44
C ASP A 113 3.27 2.43 -7.91
N CYS A 114 4.39 2.34 -7.19
CA CYS A 114 4.38 2.43 -5.72
C CYS A 114 4.25 3.88 -5.24
N TYR A 115 3.09 4.23 -4.67
CA TYR A 115 2.81 5.55 -4.08
C TYR A 115 3.60 5.90 -2.80
N VAL A 116 4.43 4.98 -2.30
CA VAL A 116 5.27 5.20 -1.11
C VAL A 116 6.70 5.56 -1.51
N CYS A 117 7.32 4.78 -2.41
CA CYS A 117 8.72 4.98 -2.80
C CYS A 117 8.89 5.71 -4.14
N GLN A 118 7.81 5.91 -4.90
CA GLN A 118 7.78 6.74 -6.11
C GLN A 118 6.87 7.94 -5.88
N SER A 119 7.06 9.00 -6.67
CA SER A 119 6.13 10.14 -6.75
C SER A 119 4.88 9.78 -7.58
N SER A 120 4.26 8.65 -7.28
CA SER A 120 2.98 8.26 -7.90
C SER A 120 1.82 8.86 -7.12
N TRP A 121 0.84 9.34 -7.86
CA TRP A 121 -0.49 9.67 -7.35
C TRP A 121 -1.27 8.43 -6.88
N VAL A 122 -2.21 8.65 -5.97
CA VAL A 122 -3.22 7.72 -5.47
C VAL A 122 -4.57 8.23 -5.90
N THR A 123 -5.46 7.37 -6.38
CA THR A 123 -6.85 7.77 -6.67
C THR A 123 -7.77 7.24 -5.59
N VAL A 124 -8.54 8.12 -4.98
CA VAL A 124 -9.53 7.78 -3.95
C VAL A 124 -10.91 8.12 -4.50
N THR A 125 -11.75 7.11 -4.63
CA THR A 125 -13.14 7.28 -5.06
C THR A 125 -14.04 7.22 -3.84
N LEU A 126 -14.78 8.31 -3.60
CA LEU A 126 -15.75 8.45 -2.52
C LEU A 126 -17.17 8.36 -3.09
N ASN A 127 -18.13 7.94 -2.26
CA ASN A 127 -19.52 7.88 -2.68
C ASN A 127 -20.16 9.27 -2.90
N ASP A 128 -19.83 10.24 -2.04
CA ASP A 128 -20.46 11.57 -2.00
C ASP A 128 -19.55 12.56 -1.27
N LEU A 129 -18.98 13.54 -1.99
CA LEU A 129 -18.04 14.51 -1.43
C LEU A 129 -18.66 15.44 -0.37
N GLU A 130 -19.99 15.54 -0.32
CA GLU A 130 -20.70 16.38 0.64
C GLU A 130 -20.84 15.71 2.02
N LYS A 131 -20.85 14.37 2.05
CA LYS A 131 -20.99 13.59 3.29
C LYS A 131 -19.66 13.33 3.99
N TRP A 132 -18.56 13.42 3.27
CA TRP A 132 -17.23 13.17 3.81
C TRP A 132 -16.65 14.45 4.41
N THR A 133 -16.37 14.42 5.71
CA THR A 133 -15.59 15.46 6.39
C THR A 133 -14.10 15.28 6.13
N VAL A 134 -13.33 16.36 6.22
CA VAL A 134 -11.86 16.30 6.14
C VAL A 134 -11.31 15.38 7.24
N GLN A 135 -11.86 15.45 8.46
CA GLN A 135 -11.51 14.58 9.59
C GLN A 135 -11.74 13.09 9.28
N ASP A 136 -12.88 12.74 8.69
CA ASP A 136 -13.19 11.36 8.31
C ASP A 136 -12.25 10.86 7.21
N PHE A 137 -11.98 11.70 6.22
CA PHE A 137 -11.04 11.40 5.15
C PHE A 137 -9.64 11.10 5.70
N VAL A 138 -9.13 11.94 6.59
CA VAL A 138 -7.82 11.73 7.23
C VAL A 138 -7.81 10.43 8.04
N ASN A 139 -8.79 10.21 8.91
CA ASN A 139 -8.76 9.08 9.82
C ASN A 139 -9.01 7.74 9.12
N LYS A 140 -9.92 7.71 8.14
CA LYS A 140 -10.27 6.46 7.42
C LYS A 140 -9.36 6.19 6.24
N VAL A 141 -9.01 7.20 5.45
CA VAL A 141 -8.20 7.01 4.24
C VAL A 141 -6.71 7.13 4.56
N LEU A 142 -6.27 8.27 5.10
CA LEU A 142 -4.82 8.51 5.27
C LEU A 142 -4.22 7.65 6.38
N LYS A 143 -4.82 7.65 7.58
CA LYS A 143 -4.26 6.93 8.74
C LYS A 143 -4.50 5.43 8.67
N LYS A 144 -5.74 4.99 8.42
CA LYS A 144 -6.07 3.55 8.41
C LYS A 144 -5.65 2.84 7.13
N GLU A 145 -5.96 3.37 5.94
CA GLU A 145 -5.69 2.67 4.68
C GLU A 145 -4.31 2.96 4.07
N LEU A 146 -3.86 4.22 4.11
CA LEU A 146 -2.53 4.59 3.58
C LEU A 146 -1.41 4.47 4.61
N GLY A 147 -1.73 4.40 5.91
CA GLY A 147 -0.78 4.15 6.99
C GLY A 147 0.00 5.39 7.45
N ALA A 148 -0.50 6.60 7.15
CA ALA A 148 0.07 7.84 7.65
C ALA A 148 -0.07 7.93 9.17
N SER A 149 0.96 8.47 9.84
CA SER A 149 0.99 8.68 11.28
C SER A 149 0.40 10.04 11.64
N ALA A 150 0.99 11.11 11.10
CA ALA A 150 0.60 12.49 11.34
C ALA A 150 0.54 13.25 9.99
N PRO A 151 -0.47 12.95 9.15
CA PRO A 151 -0.59 13.60 7.86
C PRO A 151 -1.10 15.04 8.01
N PHE A 152 -0.59 15.93 7.17
CA PHE A 152 -1.21 17.23 6.86
C PHE A 152 -1.62 17.27 5.39
N LEU A 153 -2.68 18.04 5.09
CA LEU A 153 -3.27 18.14 3.77
C LEU A 153 -3.20 19.57 3.25
N VAL A 154 -2.81 19.71 1.99
CA VAL A 154 -2.78 20.98 1.26
C VAL A 154 -3.66 20.85 0.01
N PHE A 155 -4.56 21.81 -0.17
CA PHE A 155 -5.39 21.94 -1.36
C PHE A 155 -5.25 23.35 -1.94
N GLN A 156 -4.88 23.44 -3.22
CA GLN A 156 -4.67 24.71 -3.93
C GLN A 156 -3.71 25.70 -3.21
N GLY A 157 -2.74 25.18 -2.46
CA GLY A 157 -1.77 25.99 -1.70
C GLY A 157 -2.23 26.42 -0.30
N ASN A 158 -3.46 26.07 0.11
CA ASN A 158 -3.97 26.28 1.45
C ASN A 158 -3.88 24.98 2.25
N VAL A 159 -3.47 25.07 3.52
CA VAL A 159 -3.54 23.95 4.46
C VAL A 159 -5.01 23.78 4.83
N ILE A 160 -5.54 22.56 4.63
CA ILE A 160 -6.93 22.22 4.97
C ILE A 160 -7.02 21.28 6.18
N TYR A 161 -5.89 20.68 6.56
CA TYR A 161 -5.78 19.83 7.73
C TYR A 161 -4.34 19.76 8.21
N GLU A 162 -4.13 19.90 9.51
CA GLU A 162 -2.86 19.67 10.19
C GLU A 162 -3.14 19.04 11.55
N VAL A 163 -2.24 18.17 12.01
CA VAL A 163 -2.32 17.61 13.37
C VAL A 163 -1.70 18.62 14.32
N THR A 164 -2.53 19.42 14.99
CA THR A 164 -2.09 20.27 16.09
C THR A 164 -1.74 19.39 17.30
N THR A 165 -0.57 19.60 17.90
CA THR A 165 -0.09 18.79 19.04
C THR A 165 -0.56 19.29 20.40
N ASP A 166 -1.32 20.37 20.45
CA ASP A 166 -1.62 21.04 21.70
C ASP A 166 -3.13 21.26 21.81
N ASP A 167 -3.68 20.88 22.98
CA ASP A 167 -4.96 21.33 23.51
C ASP A 167 -4.88 22.85 23.83
N ASP A 168 -4.36 23.65 22.90
CA ASP A 168 -4.41 25.09 22.98
C ASP A 168 -5.83 25.49 22.57
N GLU A 169 -6.71 25.59 23.56
CA GLU A 169 -8.08 26.11 23.48
C GLU A 169 -8.15 27.58 22.96
N ASP A 170 -7.03 28.13 22.47
CA ASP A 170 -6.88 29.49 21.96
C ASP A 170 -6.64 29.56 20.42
N ASP A 171 -6.62 28.44 19.69
CA ASP A 171 -6.44 28.39 18.21
C ASP A 171 -7.76 28.45 17.42
N GLU A 172 -8.78 29.16 17.91
CA GLU A 172 -10.03 29.39 17.18
C GLU A 172 -9.86 30.23 15.89
N ASP A 173 -8.64 30.68 15.55
CA ASP A 173 -8.38 31.71 14.52
C ASP A 173 -7.55 31.26 13.29
N GLU A 174 -7.19 29.97 13.12
CA GLU A 174 -6.40 29.53 11.95
C GLU A 174 -7.22 29.07 10.73
N GLY A 175 -8.56 29.18 10.76
CA GLY A 175 -9.41 28.87 9.60
C GLY A 175 -9.37 27.40 9.14
N LEU A 176 -8.81 26.51 9.97
CA LEU A 176 -8.85 25.07 9.78
C LEU A 176 -10.17 24.52 10.31
N HIS A 177 -10.92 23.90 9.42
CA HIS A 177 -12.25 23.34 9.69
C HIS A 177 -12.25 21.85 9.34
N PRO A 178 -11.70 20.99 10.24
CA PRO A 178 -11.67 19.55 10.03
C PRO A 178 -13.07 18.92 9.93
N GLU A 179 -14.08 19.58 10.50
CA GLU A 179 -15.49 19.19 10.48
C GLU A 179 -16.20 19.52 9.16
N TRP A 180 -15.64 20.41 8.33
CA TRP A 180 -16.24 20.76 7.05
C TRP A 180 -16.15 19.59 6.07
N SER A 181 -17.16 19.50 5.22
CA SER A 181 -17.15 18.55 4.11
C SER A 181 -16.11 18.93 3.07
N LEU A 182 -15.64 17.94 2.30
CA LEU A 182 -14.71 18.19 1.21
C LEU A 182 -15.29 19.23 0.22
N LYS A 183 -16.59 19.17 -0.04
CA LYS A 183 -17.27 20.13 -0.93
C LYS A 183 -17.33 21.55 -0.37
N GLN A 184 -17.37 21.74 0.96
CA GLN A 184 -17.29 23.06 1.58
C GLN A 184 -15.91 23.71 1.41
N TRP A 185 -14.87 22.90 1.23
CA TRP A 185 -13.52 23.33 0.85
C TRP A 185 -13.33 23.52 -0.67
N ASP A 186 -14.43 23.56 -1.43
CA ASP A 186 -14.43 23.68 -2.90
C ASP A 186 -13.69 22.54 -3.61
N ILE A 187 -13.68 21.36 -2.99
CA ILE A 187 -13.08 20.15 -3.56
C ILE A 187 -14.13 19.47 -4.44
N GLU A 188 -13.91 19.53 -5.75
CA GLU A 188 -14.74 18.88 -6.76
C GLU A 188 -14.17 17.52 -7.22
N PRO A 189 -14.98 16.65 -7.85
CA PRO A 189 -14.47 15.43 -8.47
C PRO A 189 -13.37 15.73 -9.50
N GLY A 190 -12.23 15.05 -9.39
CA GLY A 190 -11.02 15.28 -10.17
C GLY A 190 -9.99 16.19 -9.50
N SER A 191 -10.31 16.73 -8.32
CA SER A 191 -9.39 17.56 -7.53
C SER A 191 -8.14 16.78 -7.11
N LEU A 192 -7.01 17.50 -7.07
CA LEU A 192 -5.73 17.00 -6.57
C LEU A 192 -5.47 17.58 -5.19
N ILE A 193 -5.24 16.72 -4.21
CA ILE A 193 -4.87 17.09 -2.84
C ILE A 193 -3.46 16.57 -2.56
N ASP A 194 -2.59 17.43 -2.05
CA ASP A 194 -1.27 17.03 -1.61
C ASP A 194 -1.37 16.55 -0.15
N ALA A 195 -0.94 15.31 0.10
CA ALA A 195 -0.88 14.72 1.44
C ALA A 195 0.57 14.46 1.81
N THR A 196 0.99 14.94 2.98
CA THR A 196 2.38 14.80 3.46
C THR A 196 2.40 14.37 4.92
N ASP A 197 3.33 13.48 5.25
CA ASP A 197 3.65 13.08 6.63
C ASP A 197 5.17 13.22 6.82
N ASP A 198 5.56 14.30 7.49
CA ASP A 198 6.98 14.61 7.74
C ASP A 198 7.63 13.62 8.72
N MET A 199 6.88 13.06 9.65
CA MET A 199 7.40 12.05 10.59
C MET A 199 7.85 10.78 9.86
N GLN A 200 7.19 10.46 8.74
CA GLN A 200 7.52 9.32 7.90
C GLN A 200 8.33 9.70 6.64
N SER A 201 8.61 11.00 6.42
CA SER A 201 9.19 11.52 5.17
C SER A 201 8.43 11.02 3.93
N TRP A 202 7.10 10.99 4.01
CA TRP A 202 6.21 10.49 2.97
C TRP A 202 5.38 11.64 2.40
N SER A 203 5.24 11.68 1.08
CA SER A 203 4.33 12.60 0.40
C SER A 203 3.71 11.94 -0.82
N THR A 204 2.44 12.24 -1.09
CA THR A 204 1.74 11.74 -2.26
C THR A 204 0.67 12.74 -2.73
N GLN A 205 0.32 12.65 -4.01
CA GLN A 205 -0.80 13.38 -4.59
C GLN A 205 -2.03 12.47 -4.64
N ILE A 206 -3.15 12.96 -4.15
CA ILE A 206 -4.41 12.23 -4.12
C ILE A 206 -5.37 12.85 -5.12
N VAL A 207 -5.81 12.04 -6.08
CA VAL A 207 -6.93 12.38 -6.97
C VAL A 207 -8.21 11.93 -6.28
N LEU A 208 -9.14 12.85 -6.06
CA LEU A 208 -10.47 12.50 -5.57
C LEU A 208 -11.43 12.28 -6.73
N LEU A 209 -12.17 11.19 -6.70
CA LEU A 209 -13.28 10.91 -7.61
C LEU A 209 -14.55 10.67 -6.82
N GLU A 210 -15.70 10.87 -7.47
CA GLU A 210 -17.01 10.63 -6.88
C GLU A 210 -17.74 9.54 -7.69
N ASP A 211 -18.24 8.51 -7.00
CA ASP A 211 -19.11 7.48 -7.57
C ASP A 211 -20.40 7.33 -6.73
N PRO A 212 -21.49 8.01 -7.12
CA PRO A 212 -22.76 7.97 -6.41
C PRO A 212 -23.43 6.59 -6.36
N ASN A 213 -23.00 5.64 -7.20
CA ASN A 213 -23.57 4.29 -7.23
C ASN A 213 -22.87 3.33 -6.27
N MET A 214 -21.85 3.78 -5.55
CA MET A 214 -21.14 2.97 -4.58
C MET A 214 -22.09 2.57 -3.43
N SER A 215 -22.36 1.27 -3.34
CA SER A 215 -23.26 0.70 -2.34
C SER A 215 -22.50 0.30 -1.07
N GLU A 216 -23.16 0.39 0.08
CA GLU A 216 -22.64 -0.14 1.36
C GLU A 216 -22.49 -1.68 1.34
N GLU A 217 -23.17 -2.36 0.42
CA GLU A 217 -23.08 -3.82 0.23
C GLU A 217 -21.75 -4.22 -0.43
N ASP A 218 -21.29 -3.42 -1.41
CA ASP A 218 -20.04 -3.67 -2.14
C ASP A 218 -18.82 -3.08 -1.41
N HIS A 219 -19.00 -1.92 -0.76
CA HIS A 219 -17.94 -1.17 -0.09
C HIS A 219 -18.42 -0.68 1.29
N PRO A 220 -18.13 -1.42 2.39
CA PRO A 220 -18.69 -1.14 3.71
C PRO A 220 -18.22 0.18 4.33
N GLU A 221 -17.09 0.73 3.86
CA GLU A 221 -16.58 2.03 4.30
C GLU A 221 -16.92 3.17 3.30
N LEU A 222 -17.61 2.87 2.20
CA LEU A 222 -18.05 3.84 1.16
C LEU A 222 -16.91 4.61 0.47
N PHE A 223 -15.73 4.00 0.39
CA PHE A 223 -14.63 4.48 -0.43
C PHE A 223 -13.82 3.34 -1.03
N THR A 224 -13.09 3.66 -2.11
CA THR A 224 -12.07 2.78 -2.68
C THR A 224 -10.79 3.55 -2.95
N VAL A 225 -9.65 2.86 -2.78
CA VAL A 225 -8.33 3.41 -3.05
C VAL A 225 -7.68 2.59 -4.15
N SER A 226 -7.39 3.23 -5.29
CA SER A 226 -6.58 2.63 -6.34
C SER A 226 -5.17 3.22 -6.34
N ARG A 227 -4.19 2.32 -6.41
CA ARG A 227 -2.76 2.59 -6.22
C ARG A 227 -2.06 2.39 -7.56
N GLY A 228 -1.35 3.39 -8.06
CA GLY A 228 -0.63 3.34 -9.34
C GLY A 228 -1.32 4.07 -10.48
N GLN A 229 -0.65 4.16 -11.64
CA GLN A 229 -1.26 4.75 -12.84
C GLN A 229 -2.42 3.86 -13.31
N GLN A 230 -3.66 4.27 -13.03
CA GLN A 230 -4.77 3.76 -13.84
C GLN A 230 -4.54 4.28 -15.26
N GLN A 231 -4.11 3.40 -16.18
CA GLN A 231 -4.33 3.64 -17.60
C GLN A 231 -5.83 3.86 -17.76
N THR A 232 -6.22 5.06 -18.16
CA THR A 232 -7.58 5.38 -18.55
C THR A 232 -8.04 4.33 -19.56
N THR A 233 -8.88 3.40 -19.13
CA THR A 233 -9.48 2.40 -19.99
C THR A 233 -10.49 3.10 -20.88
N ASN A 234 -10.11 3.26 -22.16
CA ASN A 234 -10.95 3.40 -23.33
C ASN A 234 -12.22 4.26 -23.19
N LEU A 235 -12.09 5.57 -23.41
CA LEU A 235 -13.17 6.31 -24.05
C LEU A 235 -13.36 5.75 -25.47
N PRO A 236 -14.59 5.40 -25.90
CA PRO A 236 -14.80 4.87 -27.24
C PRO A 236 -14.48 5.96 -28.27
N GLU A 237 -13.45 5.71 -29.10
CA GLU A 237 -13.14 6.56 -30.25
C GLU A 237 -14.40 6.73 -31.10
N LYS A 238 -14.83 7.99 -31.25
CA LYS A 238 -15.86 8.37 -32.21
C LYS A 238 -15.39 7.93 -33.60
N ARG A 239 -16.13 7.00 -34.21
CA ARG A 239 -15.90 6.61 -35.61
C ARG A 239 -15.95 7.86 -36.50
N PRO A 240 -14.92 8.15 -37.31
CA PRO A 240 -15.03 9.21 -38.29
C PRO A 240 -16.01 8.81 -39.39
N LEU A 241 -16.87 9.76 -39.76
CA LEU A 241 -17.84 9.62 -40.84
C LEU A 241 -17.13 9.33 -42.17
N SER A 242 -17.72 8.42 -42.94
CA SER A 242 -17.37 8.14 -44.32
C SER A 242 -17.71 9.32 -45.22
N ASP A 243 -16.74 9.81 -45.99
CA ASP A 243 -16.99 10.45 -47.27
C ASP A 243 -15.89 10.05 -48.26
N GLY A 244 -16.32 9.73 -49.48
CA GLY A 244 -15.54 8.97 -50.45
C GLY A 244 -14.75 9.77 -51.48
N VAL A 245 -14.12 8.96 -52.35
CA VAL A 245 -13.65 9.21 -53.72
C VAL A 245 -12.26 9.85 -53.88
N SER A 246 -11.25 9.04 -54.24
CA SER A 246 -10.75 8.89 -55.63
C SER A 246 -9.43 8.09 -55.70
N GLU A 247 -9.45 7.09 -56.60
CA GLU A 247 -8.39 6.63 -57.52
C GLU A 247 -6.94 6.35 -57.06
N GLY A 248 -6.51 5.10 -57.33
CA GLY A 248 -5.33 4.90 -58.19
C GLY A 248 -4.17 4.06 -57.66
N LEU A 249 -4.04 2.83 -58.18
CA LEU A 249 -2.81 2.04 -58.44
C LEU A 249 -1.90 1.69 -57.22
N SER A 250 -1.26 0.53 -57.07
CA SER A 250 -0.99 -0.64 -57.91
C SER A 250 -0.53 -1.81 -57.00
N LYS A 251 -0.68 -3.02 -57.54
CA LYS A 251 -0.37 -4.34 -57.00
C LYS A 251 1.09 -4.51 -56.53
N ARG A 252 1.31 -5.29 -55.46
CA ARG A 252 2.12 -6.54 -55.56
C ARG A 252 1.94 -7.45 -54.33
N ARG A 253 1.79 -8.75 -54.64
CA ARG A 253 1.58 -9.90 -53.76
C ARG A 253 2.90 -10.40 -53.13
N LYS A 254 2.72 -11.11 -52.02
CA LYS A 254 3.63 -11.92 -51.16
C LYS A 254 4.57 -12.88 -51.94
N PRO A 255 5.52 -13.55 -51.25
CA PRO A 255 5.18 -14.85 -50.65
C PRO A 255 5.80 -15.14 -49.25
N ASN A 256 5.16 -16.13 -48.60
CA ASN A 256 5.53 -16.82 -47.35
C ASN A 256 6.73 -17.78 -47.52
N GLU A 257 7.07 -18.45 -46.40
CA GLU A 257 7.79 -19.73 -46.20
C GLU A 257 9.23 -19.57 -45.64
N VAL A 258 9.72 -20.30 -44.63
CA VAL A 258 9.31 -21.59 -44.04
C VAL A 258 9.98 -21.79 -42.65
N GLU A 259 9.38 -22.65 -41.82
CA GLU A 259 9.88 -23.22 -40.55
C GLU A 259 11.26 -23.88 -40.67
N ILE A 260 12.11 -23.82 -39.63
CA ILE A 260 13.02 -24.92 -39.29
C ILE A 260 13.14 -25.03 -37.77
N ALA A 261 12.72 -26.18 -37.24
CA ALA A 261 13.03 -26.67 -35.91
C ALA A 261 14.37 -27.44 -35.94
N ALA A 262 15.17 -27.25 -34.89
CA ALA A 262 16.09 -28.23 -34.31
C ALA A 262 16.32 -27.86 -32.83
#